data_AF-A0A1G4AN70-F1
#
_entry.id   AF-A0A1G4AN70-F1
#
_cell.length_a   1.000
_cell.length_b   1.000
_cell.length_c   1.000
_cell.angle_alpha   90.00
_cell.angle_beta   90.00
_cell.angle_gamma   90.00
#
_symmetry.space_group_name_H-M   'P 1'
#
loop_
_entity.id
_entity.type
_entity.pdbx_description
1 polymer ?
#
loop_
_entity_poly.entity_id
_entity_poly.type
_entity_poly.pdbx_seq_one_letter_code
_entity_poly.pdbx_strand_id
1 'polypeptide(L)'
;MSSKALEGPPDGLPPRHCAVCHVRDKISRCTGCQVVYYCGRAHQAADRKRHKVACKEIERMVELYESIDISIRIGLGPGDDLETALRLSPDDMETMTYLRAQHTYSQALLLESTIDAVEISLDEQWSVLEVDMHDKLRVRDYMPHLMIRLGQDQEAYDFIKWWTLATDERIRYHDWDDPTAPRMNLTGEDAFEPVDDLVKRKKLFGHKNAVLLIKIRLYLDLRDICNADRALRRGNKSGMFPSEVIDNIKRHNVRSGIVRARRDLVENDGFVASLRMAELKKQIRELARGIFDKDVPEYGGTMDEMFSNTQAAWDETPWAMRTLQDAVRGIAKMSQHNPAWATRSRGLYKTSSG
;
A
#
# COMPACT_ATOMS: atom_id res chain seq x y z
N MET A 1 -15.27 -31.54 0.52
CA MET A 1 -14.21 -30.77 -0.16
C MET A 1 -14.61 -29.29 -0.16
N SER A 2 -13.92 -28.45 0.60
CA SER A 2 -13.75 -27.02 0.30
C SER A 2 -12.60 -26.48 1.16
N SER A 3 -11.37 -26.66 0.69
CA SER A 3 -10.14 -26.15 1.31
C SER A 3 -9.78 -24.76 0.79
N LYS A 4 -10.71 -23.81 0.88
CA LYS A 4 -10.47 -22.43 0.38
C LYS A 4 -10.28 -21.37 1.47
N ALA A 5 -10.05 -21.76 2.72
CA ALA A 5 -10.02 -20.82 3.85
C ALA A 5 -8.65 -20.61 4.53
N LEU A 6 -7.52 -21.00 3.91
CA LEU A 6 -6.20 -20.98 4.59
C LEU A 6 -5.11 -20.14 3.93
N GLU A 7 -5.37 -19.44 2.84
CA GLU A 7 -4.35 -18.65 2.15
C GLU A 7 -4.74 -17.17 2.21
N GLY A 8 -4.35 -16.49 3.30
CA GLY A 8 -4.13 -15.04 3.18
C GLY A 8 -2.99 -14.81 2.17
N PRO A 9 -2.97 -13.68 1.44
CA PRO A 9 -1.88 -13.42 0.51
C PRO A 9 -0.54 -13.46 1.29
N PRO A 10 0.52 -14.11 0.78
CA PRO A 10 1.81 -14.32 1.47
C PRO A 10 2.60 -13.04 1.84
N ASP A 11 1.94 -11.89 1.71
CA ASP A 11 2.48 -10.62 1.23
C ASP A 11 1.76 -9.40 1.76
N GLY A 12 0.59 -9.61 2.34
CA GLY A 12 -0.19 -8.56 2.98
C GLY A 12 -0.18 -8.71 4.48
N LEU A 13 -1.02 -7.91 5.11
CA LEU A 13 -1.31 -8.03 6.53
C LEU A 13 -1.72 -9.46 6.89
N PRO A 14 -1.31 -9.95 8.07
CA PRO A 14 -1.72 -11.26 8.54
C PRO A 14 -3.26 -11.34 8.60
N PRO A 15 -3.85 -12.51 8.30
CA PRO A 15 -5.29 -12.69 8.42
C PRO A 15 -5.73 -12.50 9.87
N ARG A 16 -7.04 -12.34 10.08
CA ARG A 16 -7.67 -12.14 11.39
C ARG A 16 -7.14 -13.14 12.42
N HIS A 17 -6.60 -12.60 13.52
CA HIS A 17 -5.98 -13.38 14.58
C HIS A 17 -6.04 -12.64 15.92
N CYS A 18 -5.93 -13.37 17.02
CA CYS A 18 -5.88 -12.77 18.35
C CYS A 18 -4.64 -11.89 18.50
N ALA A 19 -4.82 -10.61 18.87
CA ALA A 19 -3.73 -9.64 19.01
C ALA A 19 -2.63 -10.02 20.04
N VAL A 20 -2.89 -11.01 20.91
CA VAL A 20 -1.96 -11.44 21.96
C VAL A 20 -1.30 -12.78 21.66
N CYS A 21 -2.05 -13.79 21.21
CA CYS A 21 -1.51 -15.15 21.00
C CYS A 21 -1.53 -15.62 19.54
N HIS A 22 -2.02 -14.80 18.62
CA HIS A 22 -2.09 -15.07 17.18
C HIS A 22 -2.90 -16.30 16.74
N VAL A 23 -3.68 -16.91 17.65
CA VAL A 23 -4.71 -17.90 17.28
C VAL A 23 -5.75 -17.26 16.36
N ARG A 24 -6.15 -18.00 15.32
CA ARG A 24 -7.12 -17.55 14.30
C ARG A 24 -8.53 -18.05 14.56
N ASP A 25 -8.67 -19.14 15.30
CA ASP A 25 -9.96 -19.77 15.58
C ASP A 25 -10.64 -19.17 16.80
N LYS A 26 -11.98 -19.12 16.77
CA LYS A 26 -12.82 -18.69 17.90
C LYS A 26 -12.39 -17.34 18.48
N ILE A 27 -12.10 -16.40 17.59
CA ILE A 27 -11.80 -15.00 17.92
C ILE A 27 -13.07 -14.15 17.83
N SER A 28 -13.12 -13.11 18.63
CA SER A 28 -14.20 -12.11 18.64
C SER A 28 -13.61 -10.72 18.51
N ARG A 29 -14.34 -9.84 17.84
CA ARG A 29 -13.98 -8.44 17.66
C ARG A 29 -14.04 -7.68 18.98
N CYS A 30 -13.18 -6.68 19.13
CA CYS A 30 -13.34 -5.66 20.15
C CYS A 30 -14.66 -4.95 19.92
N THR A 31 -15.50 -4.85 20.95
CA THR A 31 -16.83 -4.23 20.82
C THR A 31 -16.79 -2.73 20.53
N GLY A 32 -15.68 -2.08 20.88
CA GLY A 32 -15.44 -0.66 20.62
C GLY A 32 -15.07 -0.40 19.17
N CYS A 33 -13.80 -0.67 18.82
CA CYS A 33 -13.28 -0.35 17.49
C CYS A 33 -13.65 -1.33 16.37
N GLN A 34 -14.16 -2.53 16.69
CA GLN A 34 -14.52 -3.60 15.74
C GLN A 34 -13.41 -4.15 14.82
N VAL A 35 -12.19 -3.60 14.85
CA VAL A 35 -11.09 -4.01 13.95
C VAL A 35 -10.02 -4.87 14.61
N VAL A 36 -10.00 -4.98 15.94
CA VAL A 36 -9.05 -5.84 16.68
C VAL A 36 -9.74 -7.09 17.22
N TYR A 37 -9.02 -8.21 17.24
CA TYR A 37 -9.56 -9.53 17.55
C TYR A 37 -8.90 -10.16 18.79
N TYR A 38 -9.69 -10.90 19.56
CA TYR A 38 -9.24 -11.64 20.74
C TYR A 38 -9.93 -13.00 20.85
N CYS A 39 -9.21 -14.03 21.30
CA CYS A 39 -9.83 -15.34 21.59
C CYS A 39 -10.60 -15.37 22.93
N GLY A 40 -10.55 -14.28 23.71
CA GLY A 40 -11.30 -14.15 24.96
C GLY A 40 -10.95 -12.88 25.75
N ARG A 41 -11.72 -12.66 26.82
CA ARG A 41 -11.59 -11.46 27.68
C ARG A 41 -10.22 -11.30 28.32
N ALA A 42 -9.53 -12.41 28.62
CA ALA A 42 -8.19 -12.37 29.21
C ALA A 42 -7.18 -11.68 28.29
N HIS A 43 -7.16 -12.03 26.99
CA HIS A 43 -6.28 -11.39 26.01
C HIS A 43 -6.71 -9.97 25.68
N GLN A 44 -8.01 -9.69 25.65
CA GLN A 44 -8.50 -8.32 25.53
C GLN A 44 -8.04 -7.43 26.69
N ALA A 45 -8.08 -7.95 27.93
CA ALA A 45 -7.60 -7.24 29.10
C ALA A 45 -6.07 -7.03 29.09
N ALA A 46 -5.32 -8.03 28.61
CA ALA A 46 -3.86 -7.95 28.48
C ALA A 46 -3.43 -6.90 27.46
N ASP A 47 -4.10 -6.81 26.30
CA ASP A 47 -3.78 -5.84 25.25
C ASP A 47 -4.30 -4.43 25.55
N ARG A 48 -5.19 -4.27 26.54
CA ARG A 48 -5.90 -3.01 26.83
C ARG A 48 -4.97 -1.81 26.94
N LYS A 49 -3.78 -1.94 27.54
CA LYS A 49 -2.86 -0.81 27.72
C LYS A 49 -2.35 -0.26 26.38
N ARG A 50 -2.04 -1.13 25.41
CA ARG A 50 -1.60 -0.76 24.06
C ARG A 50 -2.79 -0.26 23.23
N HIS A 51 -3.86 -1.04 23.22
CA HIS A 51 -5.03 -0.84 22.34
C HIS A 51 -5.89 0.38 22.71
N LYS A 52 -5.98 0.74 24.00
CA LYS A 52 -6.98 1.71 24.51
C LYS A 52 -6.97 3.07 23.80
N VAL A 53 -5.80 3.59 23.44
CA VAL A 53 -5.70 4.92 22.81
C VAL A 53 -6.32 4.88 21.42
N ALA A 54 -5.87 3.95 20.57
CA ALA A 54 -6.42 3.77 19.23
C ALA A 54 -7.92 3.40 19.27
N CYS A 55 -8.31 2.48 20.17
CA CYS A 55 -9.71 2.08 20.31
C CYS A 55 -10.64 3.27 20.57
N LYS A 56 -10.27 4.15 21.50
CA LYS A 56 -11.06 5.33 21.84
C LYS A 56 -11.12 6.35 20.72
N GLU A 57 -10.04 6.50 19.98
CA GLU A 57 -10.01 7.44 18.86
C GLU A 57 -10.89 6.96 17.71
N ILE A 58 -10.86 5.65 17.42
CA ILE A 58 -11.77 5.04 16.44
C ILE A 58 -13.23 5.22 16.88
N GLU A 59 -13.58 4.88 18.12
CA GLU A 59 -14.94 5.08 18.66
C GLU A 59 -15.40 6.54 18.48
N ARG A 60 -14.55 7.50 18.86
CA ARG A 60 -14.85 8.94 18.73
C ARG A 60 -15.07 9.36 17.28
N MET A 61 -14.30 8.82 16.34
CA MET A 61 -14.45 9.14 14.92
C MET A 61 -15.67 8.49 14.28
N VAL A 62 -16.02 7.26 14.69
CA VAL A 62 -17.27 6.61 14.27
C VAL A 62 -18.46 7.45 14.72
N GLU A 63 -18.53 7.82 16.00
CA GLU A 63 -19.62 8.64 16.55
C GLU A 63 -19.75 9.98 15.81
N LEU A 64 -18.63 10.65 15.53
CA LEU A 64 -18.63 11.91 14.79
C LEU A 64 -19.15 11.71 13.36
N TYR A 65 -18.62 10.73 12.63
CA TYR A 65 -19.00 10.44 11.26
C TYR A 65 -20.48 10.07 11.14
N GLU A 66 -20.96 9.15 12.00
CA GLU A 66 -22.37 8.75 12.05
C GLU A 66 -23.29 9.94 12.39
N SER A 67 -22.89 10.83 13.29
CA SER A 67 -23.70 12.02 13.62
C SER A 67 -23.86 12.97 12.43
N ILE A 68 -22.82 13.12 11.60
CA ILE A 68 -22.84 13.95 10.41
C ILE A 68 -23.66 13.27 9.30
N ASP A 69 -23.46 11.96 9.08
CA ASP A 69 -24.27 11.16 8.14
C ASP A 69 -25.77 11.28 8.46
N ILE A 70 -26.15 11.10 9.73
CA ILE A 70 -27.54 11.25 10.18
C ILE A 70 -28.05 12.68 9.95
N SER A 71 -27.24 13.70 10.27
CA SER A 71 -27.63 15.10 10.08
C SER A 71 -27.95 15.41 8.62
N ILE A 72 -27.13 14.92 7.68
CA ILE A 72 -27.36 15.12 6.26
C ILE A 72 -28.59 14.35 5.80
N ARG A 73 -28.73 13.08 6.21
CA ARG A 73 -29.90 12.26 5.87
C ARG A 73 -31.23 12.83 6.35
N ILE A 74 -31.25 13.52 7.49
CA ILE A 74 -32.45 14.23 7.99
C ILE A 74 -32.81 15.41 7.07
N GLY A 75 -31.81 16.06 6.47
CA GLY A 75 -32.01 17.16 5.52
C GLY A 75 -32.46 16.71 4.14
N LEU A 76 -32.25 15.44 3.78
CA LEU A 76 -32.67 14.86 2.50
C LEU A 76 -34.19 14.63 2.42
N GLY A 77 -34.74 14.75 1.21
CA GLY A 77 -36.14 14.46 0.96
C GLY A 77 -36.46 12.95 1.05
N PRO A 78 -37.74 12.58 1.24
CA PRO A 78 -38.13 11.18 1.27
C PRO A 78 -37.78 10.45 -0.04
N GLY A 79 -36.92 9.44 0.04
CA GLY A 79 -36.49 8.64 -1.11
C GLY A 79 -35.24 9.16 -1.81
N ASP A 80 -34.67 10.28 -1.36
CA ASP A 80 -33.39 10.78 -1.85
C ASP A 80 -32.25 9.89 -1.36
N ASP A 81 -31.35 9.55 -2.28
CA ASP A 81 -30.14 8.79 -1.99
C ASP A 81 -29.01 9.73 -1.58
N LEU A 82 -28.37 9.45 -0.43
CA LEU A 82 -27.30 10.28 0.12
C LEU A 82 -26.14 10.40 -0.86
N GLU A 83 -25.71 9.30 -1.45
CA GLU A 83 -24.55 9.28 -2.31
C GLU A 83 -24.77 10.12 -3.57
N THR A 84 -25.96 10.00 -4.16
CA THR A 84 -26.41 10.84 -5.29
C THR A 84 -26.44 12.32 -4.91
N ALA A 85 -26.98 12.66 -3.72
CA ALA A 85 -27.04 14.05 -3.26
C ALA A 85 -25.64 14.65 -3.07
N LEU A 86 -24.71 13.90 -2.46
CA LEU A 86 -23.33 14.32 -2.27
C LEU A 86 -22.61 14.53 -3.62
N ARG A 87 -22.80 13.62 -4.59
CA ARG A 87 -22.19 13.71 -5.94
C ARG A 87 -22.74 14.90 -6.76
N LEU A 88 -23.98 15.33 -6.52
CA LEU A 88 -24.56 16.50 -7.19
C LEU A 88 -24.00 17.82 -6.66
N SER A 89 -23.43 17.83 -5.45
CA SER A 89 -22.89 19.03 -4.81
C SER A 89 -21.60 18.73 -4.03
N PRO A 90 -20.53 18.27 -4.71
CA PRO A 90 -19.26 17.88 -4.06
C PRO A 90 -18.53 19.08 -3.43
N ASP A 91 -18.85 20.28 -3.88
CA ASP A 91 -18.23 21.54 -3.44
C ASP A 91 -18.98 22.20 -2.28
N ASP A 92 -20.14 21.66 -1.91
CA ASP A 92 -20.93 22.19 -0.80
C ASP A 92 -20.23 21.97 0.55
N MET A 93 -20.45 22.91 1.48
CA MET A 93 -19.83 22.88 2.80
C MET A 93 -20.26 21.66 3.62
N GLU A 94 -21.50 21.19 3.50
CA GLU A 94 -22.00 20.01 4.19
C GLU A 94 -21.36 18.74 3.61
N THR A 95 -21.31 18.61 2.28
CA THR A 95 -20.61 17.52 1.59
C THR A 95 -19.14 17.47 2.01
N MET A 96 -18.42 18.59 1.97
CA MET A 96 -17.02 18.63 2.39
C MET A 96 -16.82 18.31 3.87
N THR A 97 -17.80 18.64 4.73
CA THR A 97 -17.78 18.27 6.15
C THR A 97 -17.94 16.77 6.34
N TYR A 98 -18.87 16.16 5.61
CA TYR A 98 -19.07 14.71 5.56
C TYR A 98 -17.81 13.98 5.09
N LEU A 99 -17.27 14.36 3.93
CA LEU A 99 -16.09 13.71 3.34
C LEU A 99 -14.86 13.82 4.26
N ARG A 100 -14.69 14.95 4.95
CA ARG A 100 -13.62 15.11 5.96
C ARG A 100 -13.82 14.20 7.16
N ALA A 101 -15.06 14.05 7.64
CA ALA A 101 -15.35 13.15 8.75
C ALA A 101 -15.07 11.69 8.37
N GLN A 102 -15.53 11.27 7.20
CA GLN A 102 -15.28 9.94 6.63
C GLN A 102 -13.77 9.67 6.42
N HIS A 103 -13.05 10.64 5.85
CA HIS A 103 -11.61 10.57 5.69
C HIS A 103 -10.88 10.47 7.04
N THR A 104 -11.31 11.23 8.06
CA THR A 104 -10.67 11.21 9.38
C THR A 104 -10.96 9.91 10.12
N TYR A 105 -12.18 9.38 10.00
CA TYR A 105 -12.55 8.05 10.51
C TYR A 105 -11.69 6.95 9.92
N SER A 106 -11.55 6.93 8.60
CA SER A 106 -10.71 5.94 7.93
C SER A 106 -9.23 6.05 8.33
N GLN A 107 -8.70 7.26 8.51
CA GLN A 107 -7.34 7.43 9.06
C GLN A 107 -7.22 6.92 10.51
N ALA A 108 -8.25 7.09 11.34
CA ALA A 108 -8.23 6.59 12.72
C ALA A 108 -8.21 5.05 12.78
N LEU A 109 -8.85 4.36 11.83
CA LEU A 109 -8.75 2.89 11.71
C LEU A 109 -7.30 2.45 11.58
N LEU A 110 -6.48 3.19 10.82
CA LEU A 110 -5.09 2.87 10.54
C LEU A 110 -4.16 2.99 11.76
N LEU A 111 -4.65 3.47 12.90
CA LEU A 111 -3.96 3.35 14.18
C LEU A 111 -3.80 1.88 14.62
N GLU A 112 -4.60 0.97 14.06
CA GLU A 112 -4.46 -0.47 14.22
C GLU A 112 -4.02 -1.12 12.91
N SER A 113 -2.90 -1.84 12.93
CA SER A 113 -2.36 -2.56 11.76
C SER A 113 -3.02 -3.93 11.57
N THR A 114 -4.34 -3.93 11.37
CA THR A 114 -5.13 -5.16 11.12
C THR A 114 -5.70 -5.17 9.71
N ILE A 115 -5.97 -6.36 9.16
CA ILE A 115 -6.54 -6.50 7.81
C ILE A 115 -7.88 -5.75 7.70
N ASP A 116 -8.77 -5.88 8.68
CA ASP A 116 -10.07 -5.19 8.68
C ASP A 116 -9.93 -3.67 8.74
N ALA A 117 -8.98 -3.14 9.54
CA ALA A 117 -8.75 -1.70 9.59
C ALA A 117 -8.32 -1.13 8.23
N VAL A 118 -7.47 -1.87 7.50
CA VAL A 118 -6.99 -1.44 6.18
C VAL A 118 -8.04 -1.65 5.10
N GLU A 119 -8.78 -2.76 5.11
CA GLU A 119 -9.91 -3.02 4.19
C GLU A 119 -10.97 -1.93 4.32
N ILE A 120 -11.48 -1.71 5.55
CA ILE A 120 -12.49 -0.68 5.80
C ILE A 120 -11.93 0.70 5.45
N SER A 121 -10.70 1.03 5.85
CA SER A 121 -10.11 2.31 5.47
C SER A 121 -9.98 2.46 3.96
N LEU A 122 -9.69 1.41 3.18
CA LEU A 122 -9.58 1.54 1.73
C LEU A 122 -10.97 1.78 1.11
N ASP A 123 -11.98 1.06 1.57
CA ASP A 123 -13.37 1.20 1.11
C ASP A 123 -13.90 2.61 1.35
N GLU A 124 -13.71 3.15 2.55
CA GLU A 124 -14.14 4.52 2.89
C GLU A 124 -13.45 5.58 2.01
N GLN A 125 -12.18 5.38 1.67
CA GLN A 125 -11.44 6.33 0.83
C GLN A 125 -11.84 6.23 -0.64
N TRP A 126 -12.26 5.03 -1.07
CA TRP A 126 -12.89 4.85 -2.36
C TRP A 126 -14.21 5.61 -2.44
N SER A 127 -15.07 5.51 -1.42
CA SER A 127 -16.30 6.29 -1.33
C SER A 127 -16.05 7.80 -1.33
N VAL A 128 -15.01 8.28 -0.64
CA VAL A 128 -14.62 9.70 -0.69
C VAL A 128 -14.23 10.12 -2.11
N LEU A 129 -13.41 9.32 -2.80
CA LEU A 129 -12.93 9.62 -4.15
C LEU A 129 -14.05 9.57 -5.20
N GLU A 130 -15.05 8.72 -4.97
CA GLU A 130 -16.22 8.60 -5.82
C GLU A 130 -17.11 9.86 -5.76
N VAL A 131 -17.19 10.51 -4.60
CA VAL A 131 -17.89 11.79 -4.43
C VAL A 131 -17.03 12.96 -4.90
N ASP A 132 -15.78 13.05 -4.42
CA ASP A 132 -14.82 14.11 -4.76
C ASP A 132 -13.72 13.61 -5.69
N MET A 133 -14.04 13.58 -6.98
CA MET A 133 -13.11 13.11 -8.02
C MET A 133 -11.93 14.04 -8.25
N HIS A 134 -12.07 15.32 -7.88
CA HIS A 134 -10.98 16.29 -7.91
C HIS A 134 -9.96 16.03 -6.80
N ASP A 135 -10.29 15.10 -5.87
CA ASP A 135 -9.40 14.61 -4.85
C ASP A 135 -8.84 15.76 -4.00
N LYS A 136 -9.72 16.66 -3.56
CA LYS A 136 -9.34 17.83 -2.75
C LYS A 136 -8.78 17.42 -1.40
N LEU A 137 -9.24 16.28 -0.88
CA LEU A 137 -8.71 15.66 0.35
C LEU A 137 -7.45 14.82 0.12
N ARG A 138 -7.00 14.68 -1.13
CA ARG A 138 -5.77 13.96 -1.49
C ARG A 138 -5.73 12.51 -1.05
N VAL A 139 -6.88 11.85 -1.12
CA VAL A 139 -7.05 10.47 -0.67
C VAL A 139 -6.24 9.49 -1.51
N ARG A 140 -6.12 9.75 -2.82
CA ARG A 140 -5.35 8.90 -3.74
C ARG A 140 -3.86 8.77 -3.40
N ASP A 141 -3.28 9.67 -2.60
CA ASP A 141 -1.83 9.66 -2.33
C ASP A 141 -1.39 8.48 -1.42
N TYR A 142 -2.30 7.89 -0.65
CA TYR A 142 -2.00 6.77 0.25
C TYR A 142 -2.83 5.52 -0.02
N MET A 143 -3.92 5.60 -0.80
CA MET A 143 -4.69 4.42 -1.23
C MET A 143 -3.81 3.31 -1.83
N PRO A 144 -2.80 3.58 -2.68
CA PRO A 144 -1.93 2.53 -3.19
C PRO A 144 -1.14 1.82 -2.09
N HIS A 145 -0.77 2.52 -1.01
CA HIS A 145 -0.10 1.89 0.13
C HIS A 145 -1.06 0.98 0.89
N LEU A 146 -2.34 1.33 1.02
CA LEU A 146 -3.35 0.45 1.61
C LEU A 146 -3.51 -0.82 0.77
N MET A 147 -3.62 -0.68 -0.56
CA MET A 147 -3.68 -1.82 -1.50
C MET A 147 -2.43 -2.72 -1.37
N ILE A 148 -1.22 -2.14 -1.31
CA ILE A 148 0.04 -2.88 -1.08
C ILE A 148 0.00 -3.67 0.24
N ARG A 149 -0.53 -3.08 1.31
CA ARG A 149 -0.70 -3.75 2.62
C ARG A 149 -1.71 -4.89 2.59
N LEU A 150 -2.68 -4.84 1.68
CA LEU A 150 -3.61 -5.95 1.41
C LEU A 150 -3.03 -7.00 0.43
N GLY A 151 -1.81 -6.79 -0.07
CA GLY A 151 -1.19 -7.67 -1.07
C GLY A 151 -1.73 -7.45 -2.50
N GLN A 152 -2.44 -6.36 -2.74
CA GLN A 152 -3.03 -5.97 -4.02
C GLN A 152 -2.04 -5.13 -4.84
N ASP A 153 -0.85 -5.68 -5.09
CA ASP A 153 0.24 -4.96 -5.76
C ASP A 153 -0.11 -4.54 -7.19
N GLN A 154 -0.86 -5.39 -7.92
CA GLN A 154 -1.21 -5.12 -9.32
C GLN A 154 -2.25 -4.01 -9.40
N GLU A 155 -3.29 -4.09 -8.57
CA GLU A 155 -4.35 -3.10 -8.46
C GLU A 155 -3.78 -1.74 -8.02
N ALA A 156 -2.84 -1.74 -7.07
CA ALA A 156 -2.11 -0.53 -6.68
C ALA A 156 -1.35 0.08 -7.86
N TYR A 157 -0.69 -0.75 -8.67
CA TYR A 157 0.05 -0.29 -9.84
C TYR A 157 -0.87 0.29 -10.92
N ASP A 158 -1.96 -0.42 -11.23
CA ASP A 158 -2.95 -0.02 -12.24
C ASP A 158 -3.63 1.30 -11.85
N PHE A 159 -3.99 1.46 -10.57
CA PHE A 159 -4.51 2.70 -10.01
C PHE A 159 -3.52 3.86 -10.17
N ILE A 160 -2.25 3.66 -9.80
CA ILE A 160 -1.23 4.70 -9.93
C ILE A 160 -1.02 5.09 -11.39
N LYS A 161 -0.97 4.10 -12.29
CA LYS A 161 -0.79 4.36 -13.72
C LYS A 161 -1.96 5.15 -14.29
N TRP A 162 -3.19 4.80 -13.93
CA TRP A 162 -4.38 5.54 -14.35
C TRP A 162 -4.29 7.01 -13.92
N TRP A 163 -3.99 7.29 -12.64
CA TRP A 163 -3.84 8.66 -12.14
C TRP A 163 -2.69 9.41 -12.79
N THR A 164 -1.60 8.72 -13.10
CA THR A 164 -0.45 9.28 -13.82
C THR A 164 -0.87 9.72 -15.23
N LEU A 165 -1.66 8.92 -15.95
CA LEU A 165 -2.15 9.26 -17.28
C LEU A 165 -3.23 10.35 -17.24
N ALA A 166 -4.21 10.24 -16.33
CA ALA A 166 -5.33 11.18 -16.21
C ALA A 166 -4.89 12.59 -15.83
N THR A 167 -3.78 12.72 -15.09
CA THR A 167 -3.21 14.02 -14.67
C THR A 167 -2.11 14.53 -15.61
N ASP A 168 -1.91 13.93 -16.78
CA ASP A 168 -0.95 14.42 -17.76
C ASP A 168 -1.48 15.66 -18.49
N GLU A 169 -1.01 16.85 -18.12
CA GLU A 169 -1.42 18.10 -18.78
C GLU A 169 -1.09 18.14 -20.30
N ARG A 170 -0.16 17.30 -20.77
CA ARG A 170 0.22 17.21 -22.21
C ARG A 170 -0.77 16.41 -23.03
N ILE A 171 -1.49 15.49 -22.38
CA ILE A 171 -2.43 14.57 -22.97
C ILE A 171 -3.72 14.87 -22.23
N ARG A 172 -4.60 15.77 -22.71
CA ARG A 172 -5.90 16.04 -22.08
C ARG A 172 -6.75 14.76 -22.08
N TYR A 173 -6.42 13.84 -21.19
CA TYR A 173 -6.76 12.43 -21.26
C TYR A 173 -8.09 12.18 -20.55
N HIS A 174 -8.44 13.03 -19.59
CA HIS A 174 -9.63 12.87 -18.78
C HIS A 174 -10.33 14.21 -18.59
N ASP A 175 -11.63 14.23 -18.88
CA ASP A 175 -12.53 15.32 -18.53
C ASP A 175 -13.04 15.07 -17.10
N TRP A 176 -12.59 15.88 -16.15
CA TRP A 176 -12.95 15.72 -14.73
C TRP A 176 -14.41 16.05 -14.45
N ASP A 177 -15.05 16.79 -15.36
CA ASP A 177 -16.45 17.21 -15.23
C ASP A 177 -17.41 16.24 -15.95
N ASP A 178 -16.90 15.26 -16.70
CA ASP A 178 -17.71 14.23 -17.37
C ASP A 178 -18.01 13.05 -16.42
N PRO A 179 -19.28 12.85 -15.99
CA PRO A 179 -19.68 11.72 -15.17
C PRO A 179 -19.53 10.35 -15.86
N THR A 180 -19.43 10.34 -17.20
CA THR A 180 -19.41 9.12 -18.03
C THR A 180 -18.01 8.71 -18.49
N ALA A 181 -17.00 9.56 -18.28
CA ALA A 181 -15.62 9.25 -18.64
C ALA A 181 -15.14 7.96 -17.95
N PRO A 182 -14.46 7.03 -18.65
CA PRO A 182 -13.94 5.81 -18.04
C PRO A 182 -12.95 6.10 -16.91
N ARG A 183 -13.21 5.56 -15.71
CA ARG A 183 -12.39 5.80 -14.51
C ARG A 183 -11.74 4.55 -14.00
N MET A 184 -10.48 4.68 -13.62
CA MET A 184 -9.69 3.66 -12.93
C MET A 184 -9.85 2.28 -13.59
N ASN A 185 -9.87 2.28 -14.91
CA ASN A 185 -10.28 1.17 -15.77
C ASN A 185 -9.08 0.45 -16.40
N LEU A 186 -7.86 0.70 -15.91
CA LEU A 186 -6.69 -0.07 -16.27
C LEU A 186 -6.68 -1.38 -15.49
N THR A 187 -6.18 -2.45 -16.11
CA THR A 187 -6.09 -3.76 -15.48
C THR A 187 -4.93 -4.55 -16.06
N GLY A 188 -4.04 -5.04 -15.19
CA GLY A 188 -2.92 -5.90 -15.58
C GLY A 188 -1.81 -5.16 -16.32
N GLU A 189 -1.59 -3.89 -15.98
CA GLU A 189 -0.54 -3.07 -16.59
C GLU A 189 0.86 -3.58 -16.24
N ASP A 190 1.83 -3.35 -17.12
CA ASP A 190 3.19 -3.87 -16.94
C ASP A 190 3.95 -3.13 -15.84
N ALA A 191 3.93 -3.68 -14.63
CA ALA A 191 4.69 -3.17 -13.49
C ALA A 191 6.23 -3.23 -13.66
N PHE A 192 6.77 -3.75 -14.77
CA PHE A 192 8.20 -3.69 -15.11
C PHE A 192 8.56 -2.57 -16.09
N GLU A 193 7.58 -1.80 -16.58
CA GLU A 193 7.82 -0.72 -17.53
C GLU A 193 8.71 0.39 -16.94
N PRO A 194 9.36 1.20 -17.79
CA PRO A 194 10.21 2.31 -17.35
C PRO A 194 9.44 3.33 -16.51
N VAL A 195 10.15 3.98 -15.57
CA VAL A 195 9.55 4.91 -14.60
C VAL A 195 9.82 6.38 -14.93
N ASP A 196 10.44 6.65 -16.07
CA ASP A 196 10.91 7.99 -16.46
C ASP A 196 9.81 9.04 -16.41
N ASP A 197 8.61 8.71 -16.89
CA ASP A 197 7.48 9.65 -16.93
C ASP A 197 6.91 9.91 -15.55
N LEU A 198 6.84 8.90 -14.68
CA LEU A 198 6.41 9.06 -13.30
C LEU A 198 7.40 9.92 -12.51
N VAL A 199 8.71 9.66 -12.66
CA VAL A 199 9.77 10.38 -11.94
C VAL A 199 9.75 11.88 -12.26
N LYS A 200 9.49 12.26 -13.51
CA LYS A 200 9.44 13.66 -13.97
C LYS A 200 8.27 14.47 -13.40
N ARG A 201 7.21 13.82 -12.90
CA ARG A 201 6.01 14.52 -12.39
C ARG A 201 6.23 15.05 -10.98
N LYS A 202 6.02 16.34 -10.77
CA LYS A 202 6.34 16.96 -9.47
C LYS A 202 5.33 16.66 -8.36
N LYS A 203 4.03 16.52 -8.68
CA LYS A 203 2.93 16.48 -7.69
C LYS A 203 2.44 15.07 -7.30
N LEU A 204 3.25 14.02 -7.46
CA LEU A 204 2.84 12.62 -7.27
C LEU A 204 3.71 11.87 -6.25
N PHE A 205 4.02 12.47 -5.10
CA PHE A 205 4.89 11.84 -4.11
C PHE A 205 4.35 10.48 -3.63
N GLY A 206 3.07 10.41 -3.24
CA GLY A 206 2.47 9.17 -2.73
C GLY A 206 2.58 8.03 -3.73
N HIS A 207 2.20 8.31 -4.97
CA HIS A 207 2.31 7.39 -6.10
C HIS A 207 3.75 6.94 -6.36
N LYS A 208 4.71 7.87 -6.42
CA LYS A 208 6.14 7.52 -6.58
C LYS A 208 6.63 6.62 -5.45
N ASN A 209 6.24 6.92 -4.22
CA ASN A 209 6.62 6.15 -3.04
C ASN A 209 6.04 4.73 -3.07
N ALA A 210 4.77 4.59 -3.48
CA ALA A 210 4.13 3.30 -3.68
C ALA A 210 4.80 2.49 -4.82
N VAL A 211 5.06 3.10 -5.98
CA VAL A 211 5.78 2.42 -7.08
C VAL A 211 7.18 2.02 -6.64
N LEU A 212 7.89 2.85 -5.89
CA LEU A 212 9.20 2.48 -5.33
C LEU A 212 9.10 1.20 -4.49
N LEU A 213 8.10 1.11 -3.62
CA LEU A 213 7.87 -0.07 -2.80
C LEU A 213 7.51 -1.30 -3.65
N ILE A 214 6.59 -1.17 -4.62
CA ILE A 214 6.24 -2.24 -5.57
C ILE A 214 7.50 -2.73 -6.31
N LYS A 215 8.31 -1.83 -6.87
CA LYS A 215 9.55 -2.20 -7.59
C LYS A 215 10.56 -2.91 -6.68
N ILE A 216 10.63 -2.54 -5.40
CA ILE A 216 11.44 -3.25 -4.40
C ILE A 216 10.89 -4.65 -4.14
N ARG A 217 9.57 -4.83 -3.98
CA ARG A 217 8.93 -6.14 -3.81
C ARG A 217 9.20 -7.05 -5.00
N LEU A 218 9.00 -6.55 -6.22
CA LEU A 218 9.34 -7.26 -7.47
C LEU A 218 10.82 -7.65 -7.50
N TYR A 219 11.73 -6.75 -7.11
CA TYR A 219 13.16 -7.04 -7.07
C TYR A 219 13.50 -8.16 -6.07
N LEU A 220 12.89 -8.14 -4.89
CA LEU A 220 13.08 -9.17 -3.86
C LEU A 220 12.60 -10.53 -4.35
N ASP A 221 11.47 -10.59 -5.07
CA ASP A 221 10.95 -11.83 -5.65
C ASP A 221 11.86 -12.40 -6.72
N LEU A 222 12.31 -11.57 -7.65
CA LEU A 222 13.24 -12.03 -8.68
C LEU A 222 14.58 -12.46 -8.07
N ARG A 223 15.05 -11.77 -7.03
CA ARG A 223 16.25 -12.18 -6.28
C ARG A 223 16.06 -13.55 -5.65
N ASP A 224 14.91 -13.80 -5.05
CA ASP A 224 14.61 -15.05 -4.37
C ASP A 224 14.44 -16.20 -5.38
N ILE A 225 13.84 -15.95 -6.57
CA ILE A 225 13.87 -16.88 -7.73
C ILE A 225 15.32 -17.21 -8.13
N CYS A 226 16.15 -16.20 -8.35
CA CYS A 226 17.54 -16.38 -8.78
C CYS A 226 18.41 -17.07 -7.71
N ASN A 227 18.09 -16.90 -6.44
CA ASN A 227 18.76 -17.60 -5.33
C ASN A 227 18.32 -19.07 -5.28
N ALA A 228 17.01 -19.34 -5.38
CA ALA A 228 16.46 -20.69 -5.41
C ALA A 228 17.01 -21.48 -6.60
N ASP A 229 17.06 -20.87 -7.79
CA ASP A 229 17.62 -21.50 -8.98
C ASP A 229 19.09 -21.89 -8.78
N ARG A 230 19.92 -20.96 -8.29
CA ARG A 230 21.34 -21.21 -8.00
C ARG A 230 21.54 -22.28 -6.94
N ALA A 231 20.75 -22.27 -5.87
CA ALA A 231 20.88 -23.24 -4.77
C ALA A 231 20.46 -24.65 -5.21
N LEU A 232 19.28 -24.76 -5.83
CA LEU A 232 18.71 -26.03 -6.23
C LEU A 232 19.50 -26.64 -7.39
N ARG A 233 19.86 -25.88 -8.44
CA ARG A 233 20.59 -26.43 -9.59
C ARG A 233 22.06 -26.73 -9.30
N ARG A 234 22.78 -25.91 -8.53
CA ARG A 234 24.19 -26.22 -8.15
C ARG A 234 24.29 -27.38 -7.17
N GLY A 235 23.28 -27.57 -6.31
CA GLY A 235 23.16 -28.74 -5.44
C GLY A 235 22.72 -30.00 -6.18
N ASN A 236 21.98 -29.85 -7.29
CA ASN A 236 21.42 -30.93 -8.10
C ASN A 236 22.42 -31.55 -9.08
N LYS A 237 23.65 -31.86 -8.64
CA LYS A 237 24.67 -32.52 -9.48
C LYS A 237 24.26 -33.93 -9.94
N SER A 238 23.25 -34.52 -9.31
CA SER A 238 22.74 -35.88 -9.55
C SER A 238 21.36 -35.93 -10.22
N GLY A 239 20.74 -34.81 -10.59
CA GLY A 239 19.38 -34.80 -11.15
C GLY A 239 18.27 -35.19 -10.15
N MET A 240 18.56 -35.13 -8.85
CA MET A 240 17.68 -35.38 -7.70
C MET A 240 16.31 -34.67 -7.75
N PHE A 241 16.20 -33.48 -8.34
CA PHE A 241 14.92 -32.79 -8.52
C PHE A 241 14.60 -32.52 -10.00
N PRO A 242 13.41 -32.93 -10.50
CA PRO A 242 12.90 -32.49 -11.80
C PRO A 242 12.70 -30.97 -11.86
N SER A 243 12.80 -30.38 -13.06
CA SER A 243 12.59 -28.94 -13.27
C SER A 243 11.23 -28.46 -12.76
N GLU A 244 10.17 -29.26 -12.91
CA GLU A 244 8.83 -28.92 -12.43
C GLU A 244 8.76 -28.74 -10.91
N VAL A 245 9.51 -29.55 -10.15
CA VAL A 245 9.58 -29.43 -8.67
C VAL A 245 10.31 -28.15 -8.30
N ILE A 246 11.41 -27.84 -8.99
CA ILE A 246 12.18 -26.59 -8.78
C ILE A 246 11.31 -25.37 -9.10
N ASP A 247 10.56 -25.40 -10.19
CA ASP A 247 9.70 -24.30 -10.60
C ASP A 247 8.52 -24.12 -9.65
N ASN A 248 7.96 -25.22 -9.14
CA ASN A 248 6.97 -25.14 -8.05
C ASN A 248 7.56 -24.51 -6.78
N ILE A 249 8.78 -24.88 -6.37
CA ILE A 249 9.44 -24.24 -5.22
C ILE A 249 9.63 -22.74 -5.46
N LYS A 250 10.08 -22.34 -6.65
CA LYS A 250 10.21 -20.93 -7.02
C LYS A 250 8.87 -20.19 -6.91
N ARG A 251 7.78 -20.74 -7.46
CA ARG A 251 6.43 -20.11 -7.39
C ARG A 251 5.95 -19.90 -5.96
N HIS A 252 6.27 -20.82 -5.05
CA HIS A 252 5.91 -20.70 -3.63
C HIS A 252 6.80 -19.71 -2.86
N ASN A 253 8.03 -19.48 -3.32
CA ASN A 253 8.94 -18.50 -2.72
C ASN A 253 8.66 -17.05 -3.15
N VAL A 254 7.90 -16.86 -4.24
CA VAL A 254 7.54 -15.54 -4.77
C VAL A 254 6.37 -14.97 -3.99
N ARG A 255 6.56 -13.73 -3.57
CA ARG A 255 5.63 -12.96 -2.76
C ARG A 255 4.50 -12.37 -3.60
N SER A 256 4.85 -11.53 -4.57
CA SER A 256 3.91 -10.74 -5.36
C SER A 256 3.15 -11.58 -6.38
N GLY A 257 1.84 -11.34 -6.49
CA GLY A 257 0.99 -11.92 -7.53
C GLY A 257 1.48 -11.62 -8.95
N ILE A 258 2.10 -10.44 -9.14
CA ILE A 258 2.65 -9.98 -10.42
C ILE A 258 3.73 -10.94 -10.95
N VAL A 259 4.72 -11.27 -10.11
CA VAL A 259 5.80 -12.19 -10.49
C VAL A 259 5.28 -13.62 -10.58
N ARG A 260 4.39 -14.02 -9.68
CA ARG A 260 3.81 -15.38 -9.66
C ARG A 260 3.05 -15.70 -10.95
N ALA A 261 2.35 -14.73 -11.52
CA ALA A 261 1.62 -14.87 -12.78
C ALA A 261 2.52 -15.00 -14.03
N ARG A 262 3.80 -14.63 -13.92
CA ARG A 262 4.74 -14.55 -15.05
C ARG A 262 5.60 -15.80 -15.16
N ARG A 263 5.11 -16.79 -15.92
CA ARG A 263 5.83 -18.06 -16.19
C ARG A 263 7.23 -17.84 -16.74
N ASP A 264 7.43 -16.85 -17.60
CA ASP A 264 8.73 -16.51 -18.18
C ASP A 264 9.78 -16.09 -17.14
N LEU A 265 9.37 -15.53 -16.01
CA LEU A 265 10.28 -15.14 -14.92
C LEU A 265 10.66 -16.34 -14.04
N VAL A 266 9.75 -17.31 -13.90
CA VAL A 266 9.93 -18.48 -13.04
C VAL A 266 10.67 -19.61 -13.77
N GLU A 267 10.28 -19.87 -15.01
CA GLU A 267 10.64 -21.05 -15.83
C GLU A 267 11.68 -20.69 -16.90
N ASN A 268 12.85 -20.16 -16.53
CA ASN A 268 13.93 -19.85 -17.49
C ASN A 268 15.31 -19.78 -16.80
N ASP A 269 15.56 -20.67 -15.85
CA ASP A 269 16.84 -20.77 -15.12
C ASP A 269 17.33 -19.44 -14.53
N GLY A 270 16.39 -18.57 -14.17
CA GLY A 270 16.68 -17.24 -13.64
C GLY A 270 17.32 -16.26 -14.63
N PHE A 271 17.49 -16.58 -15.93
CA PHE A 271 18.11 -15.67 -16.90
C PHE A 271 17.25 -14.42 -17.13
N VAL A 272 15.97 -14.61 -17.47
CA VAL A 272 15.02 -13.51 -17.67
C VAL A 272 14.84 -12.72 -16.37
N ALA A 273 14.72 -13.42 -15.24
CA ALA A 273 14.65 -12.78 -13.92
C ALA A 273 15.90 -11.93 -13.63
N SER A 274 17.11 -12.42 -13.93
CA SER A 274 18.36 -11.68 -13.71
C SER A 274 18.45 -10.39 -14.53
N LEU A 275 18.01 -10.41 -15.79
CA LEU A 275 17.96 -9.22 -16.63
C LEU A 275 16.97 -8.19 -16.06
N ARG A 276 15.76 -8.63 -15.69
CA ARG A 276 14.73 -7.77 -15.08
C ARG A 276 15.16 -7.23 -13.72
N MET A 277 15.91 -7.99 -12.92
CA MET A 277 16.49 -7.50 -11.67
C MET A 277 17.45 -6.32 -11.87
N ALA A 278 18.28 -6.37 -12.92
CA ALA A 278 19.22 -5.29 -13.22
C ALA A 278 18.46 -3.99 -13.56
N GLU A 279 17.40 -4.10 -14.35
CA GLU A 279 16.53 -2.98 -14.73
C GLU A 279 15.75 -2.44 -13.52
N LEU A 280 15.12 -3.30 -12.70
CA LEU A 280 14.47 -2.86 -11.47
C LEU A 280 15.44 -2.12 -10.54
N LYS A 281 16.69 -2.58 -10.42
CA LYS A 281 17.69 -1.88 -9.61
C LYS A 281 18.00 -0.49 -10.15
N LYS A 282 17.90 -0.25 -11.47
CA LYS A 282 18.05 1.07 -12.09
C LYS A 282 16.83 1.94 -11.79
N GLN A 283 15.62 1.42 -12.01
CA GLN A 283 14.36 2.12 -11.72
C GLN A 283 14.22 2.49 -10.24
N ILE A 284 14.58 1.60 -9.31
CA ILE A 284 14.60 1.87 -7.85
C ILE A 284 15.52 3.06 -7.54
N ARG A 285 16.68 3.15 -8.18
CA ARG A 285 17.62 4.27 -8.00
C ARG A 285 17.06 5.57 -8.54
N GLU A 286 16.39 5.55 -9.68
CA GLU A 286 15.76 6.73 -10.29
C GLU A 286 14.61 7.26 -9.44
N LEU A 287 13.72 6.38 -8.99
CA LEU A 287 12.63 6.72 -8.06
C LEU A 287 13.18 7.25 -6.74
N ALA A 288 14.17 6.58 -6.14
CA ALA A 288 14.77 7.02 -4.89
C ALA A 288 15.37 8.43 -5.00
N ARG A 289 16.08 8.75 -6.10
CA ARG A 289 16.56 10.12 -6.34
C ARG A 289 15.40 11.10 -6.48
N GLY A 290 14.41 10.77 -7.30
CA GLY A 290 13.24 11.63 -7.54
C GLY A 290 12.36 11.89 -6.31
N ILE A 291 12.46 11.05 -5.27
CA ILE A 291 11.71 11.18 -4.01
C ILE A 291 12.56 11.84 -2.91
N PHE A 292 13.85 11.50 -2.82
CA PHE A 292 14.69 11.84 -1.66
C PHE A 292 15.77 12.90 -1.93
N ASP A 293 16.03 13.31 -3.17
CA ASP A 293 16.95 14.44 -3.44
C ASP A 293 16.30 15.80 -3.08
N LYS A 294 17.13 16.66 -2.50
CA LYS A 294 16.73 17.93 -1.85
C LYS A 294 16.25 19.03 -2.79
N ASP A 295 16.49 18.87 -4.09
CA ASP A 295 16.22 19.91 -5.09
C ASP A 295 14.81 19.81 -5.68
N VAL A 296 13.90 19.10 -5.01
CA VAL A 296 12.47 19.12 -5.33
C VAL A 296 11.75 20.02 -4.31
N PRO A 297 11.80 21.36 -4.47
CA PRO A 297 10.77 22.20 -3.89
C PRO A 297 9.48 21.85 -4.61
N GLU A 298 8.36 21.77 -3.89
CA GLU A 298 6.95 21.85 -4.39
C GLU A 298 6.01 20.89 -3.64
N TYR A 299 6.06 20.88 -2.30
CA TYR A 299 4.96 20.32 -1.53
C TYR A 299 4.55 21.28 -0.42
N GLY A 300 3.24 21.56 -0.34
CA GLY A 300 2.65 22.50 0.63
C GLY A 300 2.25 21.87 1.97
N GLY A 301 2.38 20.55 2.13
CA GLY A 301 2.25 19.86 3.41
C GLY A 301 3.60 19.47 4.01
N THR A 302 3.62 18.97 5.24
CA THR A 302 4.88 18.50 5.83
C THR A 302 5.23 17.12 5.25
N MET A 303 6.51 16.90 4.89
CA MET A 303 6.93 15.56 4.46
C MET A 303 6.62 14.51 5.54
N ASP A 304 6.64 14.88 6.81
CA ASP A 304 6.44 13.98 7.93
C ASP A 304 5.00 13.40 7.98
N GLU A 305 3.96 14.16 7.60
CA GLU A 305 2.58 13.65 7.46
C GLU A 305 2.43 12.65 6.30
N MET A 306 3.14 12.87 5.19
CA MET A 306 3.11 11.93 4.07
C MET A 306 3.85 10.64 4.40
N PHE A 307 4.98 10.75 5.09
CA PHE A 307 5.73 9.60 5.56
C PHE A 307 4.93 8.82 6.60
N SER A 308 4.26 9.47 7.57
CA SER A 308 3.50 8.74 8.60
C SER A 308 2.43 7.82 8.02
N ASN A 309 1.70 8.28 6.98
CA ASN A 309 0.60 7.51 6.39
C ASN A 309 1.08 6.41 5.44
N THR A 310 2.32 6.48 4.95
CA THR A 310 2.89 5.51 4.02
C THR A 310 3.88 4.55 4.68
N GLN A 311 4.38 4.88 5.88
CA GLN A 311 5.40 4.13 6.61
C GLN A 311 4.98 2.70 6.92
N ALA A 312 3.72 2.47 7.27
CA ALA A 312 3.23 1.14 7.64
C ALA A 312 3.47 0.11 6.53
N ALA A 313 3.21 0.46 5.27
CA ALA A 313 3.47 -0.45 4.13
C ALA A 313 4.96 -0.80 3.98
N TRP A 314 5.84 0.14 4.30
CA TRP A 314 7.29 -0.09 4.29
C TRP A 314 7.76 -0.98 5.45
N ASP A 315 7.24 -0.74 6.65
CA ASP A 315 7.57 -1.53 7.84
C ASP A 315 7.06 -2.97 7.73
N GLU A 316 5.89 -3.14 7.10
CA GLU A 316 5.26 -4.43 6.80
C GLU A 316 5.94 -5.17 5.64
N THR A 317 6.88 -4.54 4.91
CA THR A 317 7.67 -5.19 3.85
C THR A 317 9.10 -5.50 4.32
N PRO A 318 9.39 -6.75 4.76
CA PRO A 318 10.72 -7.11 5.24
C PRO A 318 11.79 -6.85 4.18
N TRP A 319 12.95 -6.36 4.61
CA TRP A 319 14.10 -6.04 3.76
C TRP A 319 13.91 -4.87 2.78
N ALA A 320 12.74 -4.22 2.72
CA ALA A 320 12.52 -3.11 1.80
C ALA A 320 13.50 -1.96 2.05
N MET A 321 13.61 -1.52 3.31
CA MET A 321 14.52 -0.45 3.71
C MET A 321 15.99 -0.80 3.45
N ARG A 322 16.43 -2.04 3.75
CA ARG A 322 17.80 -2.47 3.45
C ARG A 322 18.05 -2.47 1.95
N THR A 323 17.11 -2.96 1.16
CA THR A 323 17.22 -2.99 -0.32
C THR A 323 17.34 -1.59 -0.88
N LEU A 324 16.52 -0.65 -0.40
CA LEU A 324 16.61 0.75 -0.76
C LEU A 324 17.99 1.32 -0.38
N GLN A 325 18.44 1.08 0.86
CA GLN A 325 19.75 1.53 1.32
C GLN A 325 20.89 0.96 0.46
N ASP A 326 20.85 -0.31 0.05
CA ASP A 326 21.89 -0.91 -0.80
C ASP A 326 21.85 -0.34 -2.22
N ALA A 327 20.66 -0.10 -2.77
CA ALA A 327 20.48 0.57 -4.06
C ALA A 327 21.02 2.01 -4.02
N VAL A 328 20.80 2.72 -2.91
CA VAL A 328 21.22 4.10 -2.71
C VAL A 328 22.66 4.24 -2.20
N ARG A 329 23.24 3.27 -1.49
CA ARG A 329 24.68 3.27 -1.11
C ARG A 329 25.59 3.22 -2.33
N GLY A 330 25.13 2.59 -3.42
CA GLY A 330 25.75 2.72 -4.74
C GLY A 330 25.77 4.17 -5.27
N ILE A 331 24.81 5.00 -4.84
CA ILE A 331 24.73 6.45 -5.11
C ILE A 331 25.51 7.25 -4.06
N ALA A 332 25.57 6.79 -2.80
CA ALA A 332 26.20 7.51 -1.68
C ALA A 332 27.73 7.65 -1.80
N LYS A 333 28.39 6.79 -2.59
CA LYS A 333 29.79 7.03 -3.01
C LYS A 333 29.95 8.34 -3.82
N MET A 334 28.88 8.92 -4.35
CA MET A 334 28.85 10.23 -5.00
C MET A 334 28.32 11.36 -4.10
N SER A 335 27.78 11.05 -2.91
CA SER A 335 27.07 12.02 -2.05
C SER A 335 27.75 12.33 -0.72
N GLN A 336 29.09 12.30 -0.64
CA GLN A 336 29.87 12.76 0.53
C GLN A 336 29.59 14.23 0.93
N HIS A 337 28.62 14.90 0.31
CA HIS A 337 28.30 16.32 0.47
C HIS A 337 26.84 16.61 0.87
N ASN A 338 25.99 15.62 1.24
CA ASN A 338 24.59 15.90 1.61
C ASN A 338 24.24 15.62 3.10
N PRO A 339 24.18 16.65 3.97
CA PRO A 339 23.98 16.48 5.42
C PRO A 339 22.55 16.11 5.88
N ALA A 340 21.50 16.04 5.04
CA ALA A 340 20.18 15.60 5.53
C ALA A 340 20.02 14.08 5.66
N TRP A 341 20.91 13.30 5.04
CA TRP A 341 20.90 11.84 5.17
C TRP A 341 21.37 11.36 6.56
N ALA A 342 22.16 12.18 7.27
CA ALA A 342 22.68 11.85 8.60
C ALA A 342 21.63 11.97 9.71
N THR A 343 20.56 12.75 9.51
CA THR A 343 19.56 13.03 10.55
C THR A 343 18.41 12.02 10.54
N ARG A 344 17.99 11.53 9.36
CA ARG A 344 16.91 10.51 9.24
C ARG A 344 17.36 9.07 9.51
N SER A 345 18.65 8.76 9.34
CA SER A 345 19.19 7.47 9.76
C SER A 345 19.15 7.29 11.28
N ARG A 346 19.26 8.35 12.10
CA ARG A 346 19.24 8.26 13.56
C ARG A 346 17.86 7.97 14.17
N GLY A 347 16.77 8.27 13.46
CA GLY A 347 15.40 7.90 13.86
C GLY A 347 15.03 6.45 13.51
N LEU A 348 15.70 5.86 12.51
CA LEU A 348 15.47 4.49 12.03
C LEU A 348 16.20 3.40 12.84
N TYR A 349 16.97 3.76 13.88
CA TYR A 349 17.73 2.83 14.73
C TYR A 349 17.21 2.70 16.18
N LYS A 350 16.00 3.18 16.50
CA LYS A 350 15.42 2.97 17.83
C LYS A 350 14.22 2.02 17.80
N THR A 351 14.53 0.73 17.65
CA THR A 351 13.76 -0.32 18.34
C THR A 351 14.72 -1.34 18.96
N SER A 352 14.46 -1.66 20.23
CA SER A 352 15.05 -2.73 21.05
C SER A 352 16.51 -2.62 21.53
N SER A 353 16.73 -1.71 22.48
CA SER A 353 17.44 -2.07 23.73
C SER A 353 16.95 -1.15 24.85
N GLY A 354 16.20 -1.73 25.79
CA GLY A 354 15.45 -1.07 26.85
C GLY A 354 14.17 -1.84 27.14
#